data_AF-A0AAJ0GE49-F1
#
_entry.id   AF-A0AAJ0GE49-F1
#
_cell.length_a   1.000
_cell.length_b   1.000
_cell.length_c   1.000
_cell.angle_alpha   90.00
_cell.angle_beta   90.00
_cell.angle_gamma   90.00
#
_symmetry.space_group_name_H-M   'P 1'
#
loop_
_entity.id
_entity.type
_entity.pdbx_description
1 polymer ?
#
loop_
_entity_poly.entity_id
_entity_poly.type
_entity_poly.pdbx_seq_one_letter_code
_entity_poly.pdbx_strand_id
1 'polypeptide(L)'
;MDHFITFLALALVPCTWAATVQLTGQTVYLAGVSYYLPPSPVTTLQGNTALGRKALEEGLIPITVLNATDDTGYGHSDYQSAVSKFSTMDDVFTEAFGNTIYVQTKASTVANSTNSTVYTANVAANDAVPQGPYFMSSSGAVYEAWRLYTDFAGAFTETLIGDAEGTFSVLPANVPGQALAVAVPSRLYYTKSAEKPLAGEFAPATVIVPGIICTHQQLRTHFLCNVWSTLVLSFLGKLKTSQFANGEEATADWDDYHSPFNPRGDGYQDPSSSSSGPGAAAASYPWLDLTLGSDTGGSIRGPSEVQGLYGNRPSHDLVALDGTMPLSPPLDTSGFLTRDPVLWAEAAKALYLDNVTITHSYPKHIKLYDFPKKASQPGDDLLLDFITKVASYLGAKTTNYDIETSWNRSHPASANPSIDDYLNLTYPILIAKNQVDLVRKPLYDDYAAAHDGRKPAVDPVPLARWGFGDTFPESAVAEQNTKRTIFADWFASHGLSPNPDTCSDGILFYVGSQADVNYRNQYISAPVAPYGFSISRVSPFWGGPDLVLPIGQASYHSTITHHKEFLPVTVDIMAARGCDGMIFGLVQDLVKQGILKTSVAGNSNAGGGEVLFKRASQ
;
A
#
# COMPACT_ATOMS: atom_id res chain seq x y z
N MET A 1 74.66 -29.58 -2.66
CA MET A 1 73.21 -29.79 -2.77
C MET A 1 72.57 -28.45 -2.53
N ASP A 2 72.03 -27.93 -3.62
CA ASP A 2 71.37 -26.64 -3.77
C ASP A 2 70.23 -26.44 -2.78
N HIS A 3 69.96 -25.19 -2.39
CA HIS A 3 68.71 -24.52 -2.76
C HIS A 3 68.68 -23.06 -2.25
N PHE A 4 68.83 -22.15 -3.21
CA PHE A 4 68.14 -20.88 -3.43
C PHE A 4 67.54 -20.11 -2.22
N ILE A 5 68.11 -18.93 -1.97
CA ILE A 5 67.47 -17.82 -1.26
C ILE A 5 66.60 -17.07 -2.27
N THR A 6 65.28 -17.18 -2.14
CA THR A 6 64.31 -16.41 -2.92
C THR A 6 64.04 -15.07 -2.22
N PHE A 7 64.54 -13.97 -2.78
CA PHE A 7 64.09 -12.62 -2.38
C PHE A 7 62.71 -12.36 -3.01
N LEU A 8 61.67 -12.34 -2.17
CA LEU A 8 60.34 -11.89 -2.58
C LEU A 8 60.39 -10.36 -2.75
N ALA A 9 60.41 -9.88 -4.00
CA ALA A 9 60.20 -8.47 -4.29
C ALA A 9 58.74 -8.12 -3.97
N LEU A 10 58.50 -7.35 -2.91
CA LEU A 10 57.21 -6.72 -2.65
C LEU A 10 56.96 -5.71 -3.78
N ALA A 11 56.15 -6.09 -4.76
CA ALA A 11 55.60 -5.14 -5.71
C ALA A 11 54.63 -4.23 -4.94
N LEU A 12 55.06 -3.01 -4.65
CA LEU A 12 54.16 -1.92 -4.28
C LEU A 12 53.23 -1.67 -5.48
N VAL A 13 52.06 -2.29 -5.47
CA VAL A 13 50.98 -1.93 -6.38
C VAL A 13 50.53 -0.52 -5.97
N PRO A 14 50.71 0.50 -6.83
CA PRO A 14 50.15 1.81 -6.54
C PRO A 14 48.63 1.65 -6.54
N CYS A 15 48.03 1.74 -5.35
CA CYS A 15 46.59 1.80 -5.20
C CYS A 15 46.17 3.19 -5.71
N THR A 16 45.91 3.30 -7.00
CA THR A 16 45.32 4.51 -7.57
C THR A 16 43.87 4.56 -7.11
N TRP A 17 43.57 5.42 -6.14
CA TRP A 17 42.20 5.77 -5.77
C TRP A 17 41.59 6.54 -6.94
N ALA A 18 40.95 5.83 -7.87
CA ALA A 18 40.17 6.46 -8.92
C ALA A 18 38.83 6.89 -8.32
N ALA A 19 38.67 8.19 -8.06
CA ALA A 19 37.37 8.75 -7.70
C ALA A 19 36.47 8.74 -8.94
N THR A 20 35.37 8.00 -8.89
CA THR A 20 34.36 7.96 -9.96
C THR A 20 33.24 8.95 -9.65
N VAL A 21 32.99 9.89 -10.56
CA VAL A 21 31.79 10.73 -10.51
C VAL A 21 30.59 9.89 -10.94
N GLN A 22 29.58 9.80 -10.08
CA GLN A 22 28.32 9.12 -10.40
C GLN A 22 27.22 10.17 -10.54
N LEU A 23 26.56 10.19 -11.70
CA LEU A 23 25.36 11.00 -11.90
C LEU A 23 24.18 10.29 -11.24
N THR A 24 23.45 11.02 -10.40
CA THR A 24 22.28 10.51 -9.66
C THR A 24 21.00 11.18 -10.14
N GLY A 25 20.93 11.58 -11.41
CA GLY A 25 19.80 12.30 -12.00
C GLY A 25 19.83 13.81 -11.78
N GLN A 26 18.79 14.49 -12.24
CA GLN A 26 18.64 15.95 -12.14
C GLN A 26 17.18 16.35 -11.90
N THR A 27 16.98 17.41 -11.11
CA THR A 27 15.65 18.02 -10.92
C THR A 27 15.48 19.19 -11.88
N VAL A 28 14.33 19.25 -12.55
CA VAL A 28 13.97 20.32 -13.49
C VAL A 28 12.60 20.89 -13.13
N TYR A 29 12.32 22.10 -13.61
CA TYR A 29 11.05 22.78 -13.37
C TYR A 29 10.42 23.15 -14.71
N LEU A 30 9.18 22.72 -14.93
CA LEU A 30 8.43 22.98 -16.15
C LEU A 30 7.05 23.52 -15.78
N ALA A 31 6.79 24.78 -16.16
CA ALA A 31 5.49 25.43 -16.04
C ALA A 31 4.80 25.29 -14.67
N GLY A 32 5.54 25.43 -13.57
CA GLY A 32 4.97 25.29 -12.22
C GLY A 32 5.33 23.98 -11.52
N VAL A 33 5.72 22.96 -12.28
CA VAL A 33 5.82 21.58 -11.79
C VAL A 33 7.27 21.11 -11.77
N SER A 34 7.66 20.49 -10.67
CA SER A 34 8.98 19.87 -10.49
C SER A 34 8.99 18.45 -11.06
N TYR A 35 10.04 18.13 -11.81
CA TYR A 35 10.30 16.81 -12.35
C TYR A 35 11.71 16.34 -11.98
N TYR A 36 11.88 15.04 -11.85
CA TYR A 36 13.15 14.36 -11.73
C TYR A 36 13.42 13.59 -13.04
N LEU A 37 14.63 13.73 -13.55
CA LEU A 37 15.12 13.01 -14.73
C LEU A 37 16.14 11.98 -14.21
N PRO A 38 15.90 10.68 -14.41
CA PRO A 38 16.86 9.64 -14.09
C PRO A 38 18.21 9.88 -14.80
N PRO A 39 19.33 9.39 -14.23
CA PRO A 39 20.67 9.64 -14.80
C PRO A 39 20.87 8.99 -16.18
N SER A 40 20.19 7.88 -16.44
CA SER A 40 20.31 7.12 -17.68
C SER A 40 19.24 7.58 -18.68
N PRO A 41 19.63 8.01 -19.90
CA PRO A 41 18.66 8.29 -20.95
C PRO A 41 18.04 6.99 -21.48
N VAL A 42 16.77 7.03 -21.87
CA VAL A 42 16.07 5.89 -22.50
C VAL A 42 16.51 5.68 -23.94
N THR A 43 16.91 6.75 -24.62
CA THR A 43 17.47 6.69 -25.98
C THR A 43 18.25 7.97 -26.30
N THR A 44 18.86 8.02 -27.47
CA THR A 44 19.45 9.24 -28.04
C THR A 44 18.90 9.48 -29.44
N LEU A 45 18.18 10.59 -29.62
CA LEU A 45 17.68 11.02 -30.93
C LEU A 45 18.74 11.85 -31.65
N GLN A 46 18.86 11.67 -32.97
CA GLN A 46 19.94 12.30 -33.73
C GLN A 46 19.85 13.84 -33.76
N GLY A 47 20.95 14.50 -33.36
CA GLY A 47 21.05 15.96 -33.25
C GLY A 47 21.00 16.74 -34.57
N ASN A 48 21.25 16.11 -35.73
CA ASN A 48 21.22 16.78 -37.04
C ASN A 48 19.80 17.02 -37.60
N THR A 49 18.77 16.63 -36.86
CA THR A 49 17.36 16.86 -37.20
C THR A 49 16.91 18.26 -36.79
N ALA A 50 15.76 18.72 -37.29
CA ALA A 50 15.18 20.00 -36.86
C ALA A 50 14.83 20.01 -35.36
N LEU A 51 14.47 18.85 -34.79
CA LEU A 51 14.27 18.67 -33.35
C LEU A 51 15.59 18.80 -32.58
N GLY A 52 16.65 18.17 -33.09
CA GLY A 52 18.00 18.28 -32.51
C GLY A 52 18.53 19.71 -32.48
N ARG A 53 18.29 20.51 -33.53
CA ARG A 53 18.64 21.94 -33.54
C ARG A 53 17.89 22.73 -32.45
N LYS A 54 16.59 22.50 -32.29
CA LYS A 54 15.80 23.12 -31.21
C LYS A 54 16.36 22.75 -29.82
N ALA A 55 16.69 21.47 -29.60
CA ALA A 55 17.30 21.02 -28.35
C ALA A 55 18.69 21.63 -28.12
N LEU A 56 19.48 21.84 -29.18
CA LEU A 56 20.78 22.51 -29.09
C LEU A 56 20.65 24.00 -28.71
N GLU A 57 19.64 24.69 -29.24
CA GLU A 57 19.35 26.11 -28.96
C GLU A 57 18.80 26.32 -27.55
N GLU A 58 17.91 25.45 -27.08
CA GLU A 58 17.21 25.59 -25.79
C GLU A 58 17.86 24.79 -24.64
N GLY A 59 18.82 23.90 -24.94
CA GLY A 59 19.59 23.12 -23.96
C GLY A 59 18.88 21.86 -23.46
N LEU A 60 17.66 21.99 -22.96
CA LEU A 60 16.80 20.88 -22.53
C LEU A 60 15.34 21.23 -22.86
N ILE A 61 14.69 20.41 -23.69
CA ILE A 61 13.33 20.68 -24.15
C ILE A 61 12.36 19.59 -23.68
N PRO A 62 11.13 19.95 -23.27
CA PRO A 62 10.06 18.98 -23.08
C PRO A 62 9.57 18.50 -24.45
N ILE A 63 9.39 17.20 -24.60
CA ILE A 63 8.86 16.57 -25.81
C ILE A 63 7.75 15.57 -25.43
N THR A 64 6.77 15.39 -26.31
CA THR A 64 5.81 14.29 -26.23
C THR A 64 6.11 13.29 -27.34
N VAL A 65 6.36 12.03 -26.99
CA VAL A 65 6.54 10.95 -27.96
C VAL A 65 5.20 10.30 -28.24
N LEU A 66 4.86 10.11 -29.52
CA LEU A 66 3.66 9.42 -29.99
C LEU A 66 4.03 8.31 -30.98
N ASN A 67 3.40 7.16 -30.86
CA ASN A 67 3.59 6.03 -31.78
C ASN A 67 2.38 5.94 -32.71
N ALA A 68 2.59 6.11 -34.02
CA ALA A 68 1.54 5.93 -35.00
C ALA A 68 1.37 4.42 -35.29
N THR A 69 0.16 3.91 -35.09
CA THR A 69 -0.12 2.46 -35.22
C THR A 69 -0.31 2.00 -36.67
N ASP A 70 -0.63 2.91 -37.59
CA ASP A 70 -1.12 2.57 -38.93
C ASP A 70 -0.38 3.33 -40.04
N ASP A 71 -0.25 2.72 -41.22
CA ASP A 71 0.40 3.29 -42.41
C ASP A 71 -0.43 4.38 -43.12
N THR A 72 -1.61 4.73 -42.60
CA THR A 72 -2.62 5.58 -43.24
C THR A 72 -2.46 7.09 -42.99
N GLY A 73 -1.42 7.47 -42.23
CA GLY A 73 -1.09 8.86 -41.89
C GLY A 73 -1.52 9.26 -40.48
N TYR A 74 -0.77 10.16 -39.85
CA TYR A 74 -1.05 10.68 -38.51
C TYR A 74 -1.37 12.18 -38.62
N GLY A 75 -2.65 12.52 -38.45
CA GLY A 75 -3.22 13.83 -38.77
C GLY A 75 -3.46 14.72 -37.54
N HIS A 76 -4.09 15.87 -37.78
CA HIS A 76 -4.25 16.89 -36.74
C HIS A 76 -5.16 16.46 -35.58
N SER A 77 -6.24 15.77 -35.93
CA SER A 77 -7.19 15.21 -34.97
C SER A 77 -6.54 14.15 -34.06
N ASP A 78 -5.57 13.42 -34.58
CA ASP A 78 -4.98 12.25 -33.90
C ASP A 78 -4.08 12.71 -32.76
N TYR A 79 -3.25 13.73 -33.00
CA TYR A 79 -2.40 14.30 -31.95
C TYR A 79 -3.25 15.01 -30.87
N GLN A 80 -4.29 15.76 -31.25
CA GLN A 80 -5.17 16.45 -30.29
C GLN A 80 -5.87 15.44 -29.38
N SER A 81 -6.33 14.35 -29.98
CA SER A 81 -6.96 13.24 -29.25
C SER A 81 -5.96 12.56 -28.32
N ALA A 82 -4.72 12.32 -28.77
CA ALA A 82 -3.68 11.70 -27.94
C ALA A 82 -3.28 12.57 -26.74
N VAL A 83 -3.01 13.86 -26.95
CA VAL A 83 -2.65 14.82 -25.89
C VAL A 83 -3.79 14.99 -24.88
N SER A 84 -5.03 15.10 -25.37
CA SER A 84 -6.22 15.17 -24.51
C SER A 84 -6.35 13.90 -23.66
N LYS A 85 -6.12 12.73 -24.26
CA LYS A 85 -6.14 11.44 -23.57
C LYS A 85 -5.05 11.37 -22.49
N PHE A 86 -3.82 11.77 -22.80
CA PHE A 86 -2.70 11.80 -21.85
C PHE A 86 -3.01 12.66 -20.64
N SER A 87 -3.55 13.87 -20.86
CA SER A 87 -3.92 14.79 -19.78
C SER A 87 -4.99 14.26 -18.83
N THR A 88 -5.75 13.24 -19.24
CA THR A 88 -6.78 12.60 -18.40
C THR A 88 -6.35 11.29 -17.75
N MET A 89 -5.34 10.61 -18.31
CA MET A 89 -4.92 9.29 -17.86
C MET A 89 -3.60 9.30 -17.08
N ASP A 90 -2.82 10.38 -17.20
CA ASP A 90 -1.45 10.43 -16.69
C ASP A 90 -1.29 11.55 -15.66
N ASP A 91 -0.74 11.19 -14.50
CA ASP A 91 -0.51 12.11 -13.39
C ASP A 91 0.74 12.99 -13.60
N VAL A 92 1.56 12.70 -14.62
CA VAL A 92 2.84 13.37 -14.90
C VAL A 92 2.73 14.38 -16.03
N PHE A 93 1.98 14.04 -17.07
CA PHE A 93 1.76 14.85 -18.25
C PHE A 93 1.06 16.18 -17.90
N THR A 94 1.55 17.26 -18.47
CA THR A 94 0.96 18.60 -18.38
C THR A 94 0.89 19.21 -19.77
N GLU A 95 0.05 20.23 -19.97
CA GLU A 95 -0.07 20.92 -21.26
C GLU A 95 1.27 21.46 -21.78
N ALA A 96 2.24 21.73 -20.89
CA ALA A 96 3.58 22.18 -21.25
C ALA A 96 4.37 21.18 -22.12
N PHE A 97 4.06 19.88 -22.02
CA PHE A 97 4.62 18.85 -22.91
C PHE A 97 3.99 18.85 -24.31
N GLY A 98 2.84 19.50 -24.49
CA GLY A 98 2.12 19.56 -25.77
C GLY A 98 2.77 20.44 -26.84
N ASN A 99 3.79 21.24 -26.51
CA ASN A 99 4.40 22.20 -27.44
C ASN A 99 5.29 21.54 -28.51
N THR A 100 5.98 20.45 -28.15
CA THR A 100 6.90 19.73 -29.04
C THR A 100 6.49 18.27 -29.11
N ILE A 101 6.11 17.80 -30.29
CA ILE A 101 5.63 16.43 -30.49
C ILE A 101 6.58 15.69 -31.42
N TYR A 102 7.01 14.49 -31.01
CA TYR A 102 7.83 13.58 -31.79
C TYR A 102 7.03 12.32 -32.13
N VAL A 103 6.71 12.13 -33.41
CA VAL A 103 5.88 11.02 -33.89
C VAL A 103 6.76 9.96 -34.53
N GLN A 104 6.72 8.75 -33.97
CA GLN A 104 7.36 7.55 -34.50
C GLN A 104 6.39 6.89 -35.48
N THR A 105 6.68 6.96 -36.78
CA THR A 105 5.76 6.51 -37.84
C THR A 105 6.49 5.94 -39.06
N LYS A 106 5.86 4.96 -39.71
CA LYS A 106 6.28 4.47 -41.03
C LYS A 106 5.68 5.29 -42.19
N ALA A 107 4.70 6.15 -41.91
CA ALA A 107 3.99 6.93 -42.91
C ALA A 107 4.84 8.09 -43.46
N SER A 108 4.66 8.40 -44.75
CA SER A 108 5.38 9.46 -45.46
C SER A 108 4.75 10.86 -45.31
N THR A 109 3.55 10.96 -44.72
CA THR A 109 2.81 12.22 -44.55
C THR A 109 2.25 12.35 -43.14
N VAL A 110 2.66 13.42 -42.45
CA VAL A 110 2.14 13.86 -41.14
C VAL A 110 1.79 15.34 -41.25
N ALA A 111 0.62 15.72 -40.76
CA ALA A 111 0.14 17.10 -40.83
C ALA A 111 0.63 17.90 -39.61
N ASN A 112 1.03 19.17 -39.83
CA ASN A 112 1.39 20.07 -38.73
C ASN A 112 0.16 20.43 -37.87
N SER A 113 0.40 20.57 -36.57
CA SER A 113 -0.55 21.21 -35.64
C SER A 113 -0.51 22.73 -35.79
N THR A 114 -1.61 23.42 -35.45
CA THR A 114 -1.63 24.89 -35.37
C THR A 114 -0.93 25.44 -34.13
N ASN A 115 -0.81 24.65 -33.05
CA ASN A 115 -0.30 25.09 -31.75
C ASN A 115 0.94 24.30 -31.28
N SER A 116 1.27 23.19 -31.93
CA SER A 116 2.41 22.33 -31.57
C SER A 116 3.38 22.20 -32.75
N THR A 117 4.67 22.11 -32.44
CA THR A 117 5.67 21.77 -33.45
C THR A 117 5.79 20.25 -33.53
N VAL A 118 5.48 19.68 -34.71
CA VAL A 118 5.48 18.23 -34.92
C VAL A 118 6.72 17.81 -35.70
N TYR A 119 7.43 16.83 -35.17
CA TYR A 119 8.59 16.19 -35.77
C TYR A 119 8.29 14.72 -36.00
N THR A 120 8.83 14.13 -37.06
CA THR A 120 8.55 12.74 -37.44
C THR A 120 9.82 11.97 -37.70
N ALA A 121 9.82 10.69 -37.35
CA ALA A 121 10.89 9.78 -37.69
C ALA A 121 10.35 8.36 -37.94
N ASN A 122 10.97 7.68 -38.89
CA ASN A 122 10.78 6.25 -39.08
C ASN A 122 11.71 5.50 -38.14
N VAL A 123 11.11 4.80 -37.16
CA VAL A 123 11.82 4.08 -36.11
C VAL A 123 11.41 2.61 -36.18
N ALA A 124 12.38 1.70 -36.16
CA ALA A 124 12.09 0.28 -36.09
C ALA A 124 11.38 -0.05 -34.76
N ALA A 125 10.51 -1.05 -34.75
CA ALA A 125 9.70 -1.36 -33.57
C ALA A 125 10.54 -1.64 -32.30
N ASN A 126 11.73 -2.23 -32.46
CA ASN A 126 12.64 -2.53 -31.34
C ASN A 126 13.39 -1.30 -30.82
N ASP A 127 13.45 -0.22 -31.60
CA ASP A 127 14.09 1.05 -31.24
C ASP A 127 13.04 2.11 -30.83
N ALA A 128 11.76 1.73 -30.81
CA ALA A 128 10.67 2.63 -30.50
C ALA A 128 10.66 2.97 -29.00
N VAL A 129 10.41 4.25 -28.70
CA VAL A 129 10.29 4.72 -27.32
C VAL A 129 8.80 4.61 -26.95
N PRO A 130 8.46 4.23 -25.71
CA PRO A 130 7.07 4.27 -25.28
C PRO A 130 6.48 5.67 -25.44
N GLN A 131 5.20 5.75 -25.79
CA GLN A 131 4.52 7.04 -25.88
C GLN A 131 4.47 7.74 -24.52
N GLY A 132 4.54 9.07 -24.48
CA GLY A 132 4.46 9.82 -23.23
C GLY A 132 5.31 11.10 -23.20
N PRO A 133 5.36 11.79 -22.06
CA PRO A 133 6.19 12.99 -21.85
C PRO A 133 7.66 12.61 -21.68
N TYR A 134 8.60 13.38 -22.20
CA TYR A 134 10.04 13.19 -22.00
C TYR A 134 10.76 14.53 -22.00
N PHE A 135 12.01 14.54 -21.54
CA PHE A 135 12.93 15.65 -21.74
C PHE A 135 14.07 15.25 -22.68
N MET A 136 14.37 16.09 -23.66
CA MET A 136 15.47 15.88 -24.60
C MET A 136 16.54 16.94 -24.41
N SER A 137 17.77 16.49 -24.14
CA SER A 137 18.94 17.37 -23.99
C SER A 137 19.53 17.81 -25.33
N SER A 138 20.44 18.78 -25.29
CA SER A 138 21.17 19.29 -26.47
C SER A 138 22.02 18.25 -27.19
N SER A 139 22.44 17.16 -26.53
CA SER A 139 23.11 16.02 -27.16
C SER A 139 22.14 15.06 -27.87
N GLY A 140 20.84 15.28 -27.68
CA GLY A 140 19.76 14.42 -28.14
C GLY A 140 19.41 13.27 -27.20
N ALA A 141 20.06 13.17 -26.05
CA ALA A 141 19.71 12.18 -25.03
C ALA A 141 18.30 12.47 -24.49
N VAL A 142 17.45 11.45 -24.45
CA VAL A 142 16.04 11.52 -24.03
C VAL A 142 15.89 10.87 -22.66
N TYR A 143 15.26 11.58 -21.74
CA TYR A 143 15.05 11.17 -20.36
C TYR A 143 13.56 11.11 -20.06
N GLU A 144 13.15 10.10 -19.29
CA GLU A 144 11.80 10.04 -18.75
C GLU A 144 11.52 11.26 -17.85
N ALA A 145 10.27 11.71 -17.88
CA ALA A 145 9.77 12.74 -17.00
C ALA A 145 9.14 12.06 -15.77
N TRP A 146 9.75 12.18 -14.59
CA TRP A 146 9.14 11.69 -13.36
C TRP A 146 8.69 12.89 -12.54
N ARG A 147 7.39 13.05 -12.31
CA ARG A 147 6.87 14.20 -11.56
C ARG A 147 7.23 14.05 -10.08
N LEU A 148 7.71 15.13 -9.46
CA LEU A 148 8.00 15.17 -8.04
C LEU A 148 6.76 15.64 -7.27
N TYR A 149 6.18 14.73 -6.50
CA TYR A 149 5.09 14.98 -5.57
C TYR A 149 5.61 15.17 -4.14
N THR A 150 4.91 15.96 -3.34
CA THR A 150 5.24 16.16 -1.92
C THR A 150 4.59 15.08 -1.06
N ASP A 151 5.32 14.49 -0.11
CA ASP A 151 4.75 13.61 0.93
C ASP A 151 4.07 14.43 2.04
N PHE A 152 2.97 15.12 1.72
CA PHE A 152 2.32 16.05 2.64
C PHE A 152 1.64 15.36 3.84
N ALA A 153 1.24 14.08 3.70
CA ALA A 153 0.69 13.28 4.79
C ALA A 153 1.79 12.68 5.68
N GLY A 154 3.07 12.79 5.28
CA GLY A 154 4.20 12.21 5.97
C GLY A 154 4.09 10.69 6.05
N ALA A 155 3.63 10.04 4.98
CA ALA A 155 3.35 8.60 4.94
C ALA A 155 4.59 7.75 4.60
N PHE A 156 5.61 8.35 4.00
CA PHE A 156 6.83 7.66 3.59
C PHE A 156 7.91 7.77 4.66
N THR A 157 8.69 6.70 4.82
CA THR A 157 9.98 6.75 5.54
C THR A 157 11.09 7.15 4.58
N GLU A 158 11.06 6.59 3.37
CA GLU A 158 11.99 6.86 2.28
C GLU A 158 11.28 6.69 0.94
N THR A 159 11.68 7.49 -0.04
CA THR A 159 11.19 7.40 -1.42
C THR A 159 12.30 6.89 -2.32
N LEU A 160 11.94 6.07 -3.30
CA LEU A 160 12.89 5.26 -4.04
C LEU A 160 12.74 5.44 -5.54
N ILE A 161 13.84 5.19 -6.24
CA ILE A 161 13.91 5.10 -7.68
C ILE A 161 14.46 3.73 -8.06
N GLY A 162 13.80 3.06 -9.00
CA GLY A 162 14.28 1.79 -9.56
C GLY A 162 15.17 2.02 -10.78
N ASP A 163 16.13 1.13 -11.01
CA ASP A 163 16.84 1.00 -12.29
C ASP A 163 16.22 -0.08 -13.19
N ALA A 164 16.77 -0.25 -14.39
CA ALA A 164 16.27 -1.22 -15.37
C ALA A 164 16.52 -2.68 -14.94
N GLU A 165 17.48 -2.88 -14.03
CA GLU A 165 17.89 -4.16 -13.48
C GLU A 165 17.04 -4.58 -12.26
N GLY A 166 16.09 -3.75 -11.84
CA GLY A 166 15.21 -4.01 -10.69
C GLY A 166 15.87 -3.76 -9.34
N THR A 167 17.00 -3.04 -9.31
CA THR A 167 17.59 -2.52 -8.09
C THR A 167 17.03 -1.14 -7.76
N PHE A 168 17.12 -0.75 -6.49
CA PHE A 168 16.49 0.48 -6.00
C PHE A 168 17.50 1.33 -5.24
N SER A 169 17.37 2.64 -5.38
CA SER A 169 18.14 3.63 -4.63
C SER A 169 17.23 4.71 -4.06
N VAL A 170 17.69 5.39 -3.00
CA VAL A 170 16.96 6.51 -2.40
C VAL A 170 16.91 7.65 -3.41
N LEU A 171 15.73 8.26 -3.59
CA LEU A 171 15.55 9.40 -4.46
C LEU A 171 16.45 10.58 -4.01
N PRO A 172 17.40 11.03 -4.85
CA PRO A 172 18.31 12.12 -4.50
C PRO A 172 17.71 13.49 -4.88
N ALA A 173 16.41 13.66 -4.68
CA ALA A 173 15.66 14.85 -5.07
C ALA A 173 14.61 15.22 -4.02
N ASN A 174 14.34 16.51 -3.88
CA ASN A 174 13.34 17.06 -2.97
C ASN A 174 12.56 18.19 -3.63
N VAL A 175 11.35 18.46 -3.12
CA VAL A 175 10.58 19.66 -3.46
C VAL A 175 10.91 20.74 -2.42
N PRO A 176 11.23 21.98 -2.83
CA PRO A 176 11.54 23.06 -1.90
C PRO A 176 10.47 23.22 -0.80
N GLY A 177 10.90 23.29 0.47
CA GLY A 177 10.02 23.51 1.62
C GLY A 177 9.37 22.25 2.21
N GLN A 178 9.71 21.05 1.72
CA GLN A 178 9.19 19.77 2.23
C GLN A 178 10.32 18.82 2.62
N ALA A 179 9.98 17.83 3.45
CA ALA A 179 10.94 16.83 3.93
C ALA A 179 11.27 15.76 2.89
N LEU A 180 10.25 15.20 2.22
CA LEU A 180 10.41 14.16 1.20
C LEU A 180 9.60 14.51 -0.06
N ALA A 181 10.18 14.16 -1.21
CA ALA A 181 9.49 14.11 -2.50
C ALA A 181 9.36 12.66 -2.97
N VAL A 182 8.30 12.36 -3.71
CA VAL A 182 8.09 11.08 -4.40
C VAL A 182 8.20 11.33 -5.89
N ALA A 183 9.11 10.64 -6.57
CA ALA A 183 9.23 10.71 -8.03
C ALA A 183 8.31 9.68 -8.67
N VAL A 184 7.28 10.14 -9.36
CA VAL A 184 6.27 9.30 -10.00
C VAL A 184 6.51 9.31 -11.52
N PRO A 185 6.84 8.17 -12.15
CA PRO A 185 7.01 8.09 -13.60
C PRO A 185 5.65 8.17 -14.31
N SER A 186 5.64 8.49 -15.60
CA SER A 186 4.38 8.55 -16.36
C SER A 186 3.79 7.15 -16.56
N ARG A 187 2.48 7.01 -16.39
CA ARG A 187 1.72 5.76 -16.61
C ARG A 187 1.80 5.30 -18.07
N LEU A 188 2.03 6.24 -18.98
CA LEU A 188 2.08 6.01 -20.43
C LEU A 188 3.29 5.17 -20.86
N TYR A 189 4.31 5.04 -20.02
CA TYR A 189 5.48 4.19 -20.27
C TYR A 189 5.17 2.70 -20.11
N TYR A 190 4.05 2.38 -19.48
CA TYR A 190 3.67 1.02 -19.14
C TYR A 190 2.50 0.54 -19.99
N THR A 191 2.45 -0.76 -20.26
CA THR A 191 1.33 -1.40 -20.96
C THR A 191 0.94 -2.66 -20.20
N LYS A 192 -0.32 -2.73 -19.77
CA LYS A 192 -0.86 -3.92 -19.11
C LYS A 192 -0.86 -5.11 -20.07
N SER A 193 -0.46 -6.27 -19.57
CA SER A 193 -0.54 -7.54 -20.28
C SER A 193 -1.05 -8.63 -19.32
N ALA A 194 -1.31 -9.84 -19.82
CA ALA A 194 -1.69 -10.96 -18.96
C ALA A 194 -0.59 -11.30 -17.93
N GLU A 195 0.67 -11.14 -18.32
CA GLU A 195 1.86 -11.36 -17.49
C GLU A 195 2.15 -10.19 -16.54
N LYS A 196 1.67 -8.98 -16.88
CA LYS A 196 1.88 -7.74 -16.12
C LYS A 196 0.56 -7.00 -15.91
N PRO A 197 -0.40 -7.59 -15.16
CA PRO A 197 -1.75 -7.05 -15.04
C PRO A 197 -1.79 -5.69 -14.31
N LEU A 198 -0.78 -5.39 -13.50
CA LEU A 198 -0.66 -4.15 -12.73
C LEU A 198 0.38 -3.18 -13.32
N ALA A 199 0.81 -3.36 -14.57
CA ALA A 199 1.77 -2.44 -15.19
C ALA A 199 1.20 -1.01 -15.24
N GLY A 200 1.96 -0.05 -14.72
CA GLY A 200 1.54 1.36 -14.63
C GLY A 200 0.68 1.69 -13.41
N GLU A 201 0.46 0.73 -12.51
CA GLU A 201 -0.09 0.98 -11.18
C GLU A 201 1.03 1.19 -10.17
N PHE A 202 0.82 2.12 -9.25
CA PHE A 202 1.79 2.48 -8.22
C PHE A 202 1.45 1.84 -6.88
N ALA A 203 2.42 1.12 -6.32
CA ALA A 203 2.23 0.33 -5.10
C ALA A 203 3.44 0.40 -4.16
N PRO A 204 3.63 1.50 -3.40
CA PRO A 204 4.56 1.50 -2.29
C PRO A 204 4.07 0.56 -1.19
N ALA A 205 4.99 0.07 -0.38
CA ALA A 205 4.70 -0.92 0.66
C ALA A 205 5.33 -0.53 1.99
N THR A 206 4.78 -1.06 3.07
CA THR A 206 5.54 -1.22 4.33
C THR A 206 6.60 -2.31 4.22
N VAL A 207 6.47 -3.21 3.23
CA VAL A 207 7.30 -4.40 3.06
C VAL A 207 8.38 -4.19 1.99
N ILE A 208 9.55 -3.78 2.49
CA ILE A 208 10.90 -4.32 2.25
C ILE A 208 11.24 -4.73 0.80
N VAL A 209 12.26 -4.07 0.23
CA VAL A 209 12.90 -4.42 -1.04
C VAL A 209 14.33 -4.88 -0.76
N PRO A 210 14.82 -5.95 -1.40
CA PRO A 210 16.20 -6.42 -1.21
C PRO A 210 17.22 -5.32 -1.57
N GLY A 211 18.21 -5.10 -0.70
CA GLY A 211 19.28 -4.10 -0.90
C GLY A 211 19.08 -2.77 -0.17
N ILE A 212 17.91 -2.53 0.44
CA ILE A 212 17.62 -1.29 1.17
C ILE A 212 17.48 -1.58 2.67
N ILE A 213 18.22 -0.83 3.50
CA ILE A 213 18.20 -0.97 4.96
C ILE A 213 16.80 -0.61 5.50
N CYS A 214 16.21 -1.49 6.31
CA CYS A 214 14.78 -1.47 6.68
C CYS A 214 14.39 -0.44 7.75
N THR A 215 15.34 0.15 8.47
CA THR A 215 15.06 1.19 9.46
C THR A 215 16.13 2.28 9.38
N HIS A 216 15.75 3.52 9.61
CA HIS A 216 16.69 4.63 9.72
C HIS A 216 16.66 5.18 11.14
N GLN A 217 17.57 4.68 11.98
CA GLN A 217 18.61 5.44 12.69
C GLN A 217 19.33 4.58 13.73
N GLN A 218 18.79 3.44 14.19
CA GLN A 218 19.49 2.60 15.19
C GLN A 218 19.30 1.07 15.07
N LEU A 219 18.52 0.55 14.12
CA LEU A 219 18.07 -0.85 14.15
C LEU A 219 18.38 -1.59 12.85
N ARG A 220 19.66 -1.84 12.53
CA ARG A 220 20.06 -2.65 11.37
C ARG A 220 19.66 -4.13 11.56
N THR A 221 18.38 -4.45 11.47
CA THR A 221 17.94 -5.84 11.38
C THR A 221 18.02 -6.30 9.93
N HIS A 222 18.70 -7.43 9.72
CA HIS A 222 18.97 -8.07 8.43
C HIS A 222 17.74 -8.78 7.82
N PHE A 223 16.62 -8.09 7.65
CA PHE A 223 15.48 -8.67 6.92
C PHE A 223 15.62 -8.32 5.42
N LEU A 224 15.86 -9.35 4.60
CA LEU A 224 15.89 -9.26 3.13
C LEU A 224 14.61 -9.86 2.58
N CYS A 225 13.89 -9.14 1.71
CA CYS A 225 12.72 -9.67 1.00
C CYS A 225 13.09 -10.22 -0.37
N ASN A 226 12.50 -11.36 -0.74
CA ASN A 226 12.69 -11.97 -2.06
C ASN A 226 11.38 -12.28 -2.80
N VAL A 227 10.21 -11.98 -2.23
CA VAL A 227 8.96 -12.60 -2.74
C VAL A 227 8.27 -11.78 -3.84
N TRP A 228 8.54 -10.48 -3.97
CA TRP A 228 7.60 -9.58 -4.66
C TRP A 228 8.13 -8.84 -5.90
N SER A 229 9.36 -9.12 -6.33
CA SER A 229 9.93 -8.56 -7.59
C SER A 229 9.15 -9.00 -8.85
N THR A 230 8.21 -9.94 -8.71
CA THR A 230 7.41 -10.54 -9.78
C THR A 230 6.10 -9.81 -10.10
N LEU A 231 5.61 -8.89 -9.24
CA LEU A 231 4.31 -8.22 -9.48
C LEU A 231 4.36 -7.11 -10.54
N VAL A 232 5.56 -6.76 -11.04
CA VAL A 232 5.80 -5.74 -12.08
C VAL A 232 5.09 -4.41 -11.76
N LEU A 233 5.19 -4.00 -10.50
CA LEU A 233 4.71 -2.74 -9.96
C LEU A 233 5.87 -1.72 -9.91
N SER A 234 5.55 -0.45 -10.12
CA SER A 234 6.51 0.64 -9.89
C SER A 234 6.57 0.93 -8.39
N PHE A 235 7.63 0.46 -7.73
CA PHE A 235 7.83 0.66 -6.29
C PHE A 235 8.35 2.07 -5.99
N LEU A 236 7.52 2.91 -5.36
CA LEU A 236 7.82 4.33 -5.17
C LEU A 236 8.52 4.67 -3.85
N GLY A 237 8.55 3.73 -2.90
CA GLY A 237 9.12 3.98 -1.59
C GLY A 237 8.63 3.06 -0.48
N LYS A 238 9.23 3.24 0.69
CA LYS A 238 8.86 2.57 1.94
C LYS A 238 7.86 3.45 2.69
N LEU A 239 6.77 2.84 3.15
CA LEU A 239 5.76 3.50 3.95
C LEU A 239 6.00 3.27 5.44
N LYS A 240 5.54 4.21 6.26
CA LYS A 240 5.62 4.14 7.73
C LYS A 240 4.80 2.98 8.29
N THR A 241 5.34 2.34 9.32
CA THR A 241 4.67 1.33 10.14
C THR A 241 4.98 1.61 11.61
N SER A 242 4.07 1.31 12.53
CA SER A 242 4.46 1.37 13.97
C SER A 242 5.54 0.33 14.28
N GLN A 243 6.31 0.57 15.34
CA GLN A 243 7.56 -0.15 15.54
C GLN A 243 7.34 -1.66 15.70
N PHE A 244 8.07 -2.42 14.89
CA PHE A 244 7.93 -3.87 14.75
C PHE A 244 6.50 -4.34 14.47
N ALA A 245 5.71 -3.55 13.74
CA ALA A 245 4.32 -3.82 13.41
C ALA A 245 3.36 -3.94 14.61
N ASN A 246 3.71 -3.38 15.77
CA ASN A 246 2.86 -3.39 16.95
C ASN A 246 1.68 -2.40 16.80
N GLY A 247 0.45 -2.80 17.16
CA GLY A 247 -0.65 -1.83 17.25
C GLY A 247 -0.39 -0.76 18.32
N GLU A 248 -0.41 0.50 17.92
CA GLU A 248 -0.07 1.71 18.69
C GLU A 248 -0.98 2.89 18.31
N GLU A 249 -1.11 3.86 19.20
CA GLU A 249 -1.74 5.16 18.92
C GLU A 249 -0.68 6.16 18.44
N ALA A 250 -1.10 7.13 17.62
CA ALA A 250 -0.27 8.16 17.00
C ALA A 250 0.19 9.23 18.01
N THR A 251 0.90 8.82 19.06
CA THR A 251 1.46 9.70 20.08
C THR A 251 2.83 10.26 19.65
N ALA A 252 3.41 11.14 20.46
CA ALA A 252 4.78 11.62 20.24
C ALA A 252 5.85 10.57 20.55
N ASP A 253 5.46 9.39 21.05
CA ASP A 253 6.36 8.36 21.58
C ASP A 253 6.94 7.43 20.50
N TRP A 254 6.62 7.66 19.21
CA TRP A 254 7.24 6.95 18.09
C TRP A 254 8.65 7.52 17.88
N ASP A 255 9.67 6.87 18.43
CA ASP A 255 11.04 7.38 18.44
C ASP A 255 11.73 7.21 17.08
N ASP A 256 11.30 6.22 16.27
CA ASP A 256 11.83 5.98 14.92
C ASP A 256 11.37 7.04 13.91
N TYR A 257 10.08 7.34 13.90
CA TYR A 257 9.45 8.38 13.08
C TYR A 257 8.04 8.68 13.56
N HIS A 258 7.61 9.93 13.47
CA HIS A 258 6.21 10.27 13.79
C HIS A 258 5.21 9.59 12.87
N SER A 259 4.10 9.10 13.46
CA SER A 259 2.95 8.56 12.75
C SER A 259 2.42 9.51 11.66
N PRO A 260 2.00 9.00 10.49
CA PRO A 260 1.47 9.84 9.41
C PRO A 260 0.16 10.54 9.78
N PHE A 261 -0.30 11.46 8.94
CA PHE A 261 -1.58 12.14 9.11
C PHE A 261 -2.70 11.39 8.37
N ASN A 262 -3.80 11.13 9.08
CA ASN A 262 -5.05 10.66 8.47
C ASN A 262 -5.70 11.85 7.76
N PRO A 263 -5.92 11.82 6.43
CA PRO A 263 -6.48 12.95 5.69
C PRO A 263 -7.99 13.13 5.90
N ARG A 264 -8.68 12.19 6.56
CA ARG A 264 -10.14 12.21 6.76
C ARG A 264 -10.53 13.18 7.88
N GLY A 265 -11.82 13.55 7.89
CA GLY A 265 -12.35 14.51 8.85
C GLY A 265 -11.59 15.83 8.80
N ASP A 266 -10.98 16.18 9.93
CA ASP A 266 -10.21 17.41 10.13
C ASP A 266 -8.69 17.23 9.89
N GLY A 267 -8.24 16.07 9.42
CA GLY A 267 -6.82 15.81 9.23
C GLY A 267 -6.05 15.48 10.52
N TYR A 268 -6.73 15.38 11.67
CA TYR A 268 -6.13 15.18 13.00
C TYR A 268 -6.62 13.91 13.70
N GLN A 269 -7.26 13.00 12.96
CA GLN A 269 -7.56 11.66 13.47
C GLN A 269 -6.31 10.78 13.49
N ASP A 270 -6.34 9.77 14.36
CA ASP A 270 -5.40 8.65 14.33
C ASP A 270 -5.55 7.88 13.00
N PRO A 271 -4.45 7.55 12.30
CA PRO A 271 -4.49 6.78 11.06
C PRO A 271 -4.68 5.27 11.28
N SER A 272 -4.78 4.82 12.54
CA SER A 272 -4.65 3.45 13.01
C SER A 272 -3.29 2.83 12.64
N SER A 273 -3.06 1.59 13.08
CA SER A 273 -1.76 0.93 13.06
C SER A 273 -1.91 -0.59 12.92
N SER A 274 -0.90 -1.35 12.51
CA SER A 274 0.46 -0.91 12.20
C SER A 274 0.70 -0.39 10.79
N SER A 275 -0.17 -0.69 9.81
CA SER A 275 -0.04 -0.16 8.44
C SER A 275 -0.55 1.29 8.32
N SER A 276 -0.06 2.17 9.18
CA SER A 276 -0.45 3.59 9.24
C SER A 276 -0.05 4.35 7.97
N GLY A 277 1.17 4.13 7.47
CA GLY A 277 1.68 4.70 6.22
C GLY A 277 0.87 4.27 4.98
N PRO A 278 0.62 2.96 4.77
CA PRO A 278 -0.29 2.48 3.73
C PRO A 278 -1.67 3.14 3.75
N GLY A 279 -2.34 3.14 4.90
CA GLY A 279 -3.63 3.79 5.03
C GLY A 279 -3.57 5.28 4.67
N ALA A 280 -2.62 6.01 5.25
CA ALA A 280 -2.48 7.44 5.03
C ALA A 280 -2.12 7.78 3.56
N ALA A 281 -1.21 7.04 2.94
CA ALA A 281 -0.82 7.24 1.55
C ALA A 281 -1.98 6.94 0.59
N ALA A 282 -2.62 5.77 0.74
CA ALA A 282 -3.77 5.38 -0.08
C ALA A 282 -4.98 6.29 0.14
N ALA A 283 -5.14 6.92 1.30
CA ALA A 283 -6.20 7.90 1.51
C ALA A 283 -5.85 9.30 1.00
N SER A 284 -4.56 9.67 0.95
CA SER A 284 -4.13 11.05 0.68
C SER A 284 -3.79 11.34 -0.78
N TYR A 285 -3.16 10.40 -1.49
CA TYR A 285 -2.49 10.69 -2.76
C TYR A 285 -3.29 10.20 -3.98
N PRO A 286 -3.87 11.09 -4.81
CA PRO A 286 -4.65 10.69 -5.97
C PRO A 286 -3.85 9.88 -7.00
N TRP A 287 -2.57 10.22 -7.17
CA TRP A 287 -1.63 9.55 -8.09
C TRP A 287 -1.25 8.13 -7.63
N LEU A 288 -1.63 7.73 -6.41
CA LEU A 288 -1.30 6.43 -5.83
C LEU A 288 -2.50 5.49 -5.86
N ASP A 289 -2.32 4.31 -6.45
CA ASP A 289 -3.43 3.39 -6.76
C ASP A 289 -3.71 2.38 -5.64
N LEU A 290 -2.66 1.77 -5.11
CA LEU A 290 -2.74 0.80 -4.03
C LEU A 290 -1.52 0.92 -3.11
N THR A 291 -1.65 0.38 -1.91
CA THR A 291 -0.54 0.23 -0.96
C THR A 291 -0.56 -1.15 -0.36
N LEU A 292 0.61 -1.65 0.03
CA LEU A 292 0.74 -2.96 0.67
C LEU A 292 1.03 -2.81 2.16
N GLY A 293 0.32 -3.58 2.98
CA GLY A 293 0.45 -3.66 4.43
C GLY A 293 0.55 -5.10 4.92
N SER A 294 0.70 -5.27 6.24
CA SER A 294 0.59 -6.57 6.90
C SER A 294 -0.50 -6.54 7.97
N ASP A 295 -1.08 -7.72 8.28
CA ASP A 295 -2.13 -7.87 9.29
C ASP A 295 -1.89 -9.10 10.16
N THR A 296 -1.53 -8.88 11.42
CA THR A 296 -1.44 -9.92 12.46
C THR A 296 -2.68 -9.95 13.35
N GLY A 297 -3.34 -8.81 13.50
CA GLY A 297 -4.44 -8.62 14.44
C GLY A 297 -5.45 -7.54 14.08
N GLY A 298 -5.31 -6.90 12.93
CA GLY A 298 -6.10 -5.74 12.50
C GLY A 298 -5.30 -4.70 11.71
N SER A 299 -3.99 -4.92 11.47
CA SER A 299 -3.09 -3.87 10.97
C SER A 299 -3.31 -3.45 9.51
N ILE A 300 -4.14 -4.14 8.73
CA ILE A 300 -4.68 -3.64 7.45
C ILE A 300 -6.10 -3.10 7.67
N ARG A 301 -6.91 -3.85 8.43
CA ARG A 301 -8.32 -3.54 8.62
C ARG A 301 -8.53 -2.22 9.36
N GLY A 302 -7.90 -2.02 10.51
CA GLY A 302 -7.98 -0.78 11.28
C GLY A 302 -7.64 0.48 10.47
N PRO A 303 -6.48 0.55 9.80
CA PRO A 303 -6.17 1.68 8.91
C PRO A 303 -7.16 1.86 7.76
N SER A 304 -7.69 0.77 7.19
CA SER A 304 -8.73 0.86 6.16
C SER A 304 -10.08 1.35 6.68
N GLU A 305 -10.48 0.90 7.87
CA GLU A 305 -11.73 1.27 8.56
C GLU A 305 -11.76 2.79 8.83
N VAL A 306 -10.72 3.33 9.49
CA VAL A 306 -10.71 4.74 9.89
C VAL A 306 -10.39 5.71 8.75
N GLN A 307 -9.87 5.21 7.62
CA GLN A 307 -9.51 6.02 6.45
C GLN A 307 -10.40 5.77 5.23
N GLY A 308 -11.43 4.93 5.35
CA GLY A 308 -12.42 4.69 4.31
C GLY A 308 -11.81 4.09 3.05
N LEU A 309 -11.03 3.03 3.24
CA LEU A 309 -10.37 2.28 2.18
C LEU A 309 -10.89 0.84 2.13
N TYR A 310 -10.78 0.23 0.96
CA TYR A 310 -10.88 -1.22 0.84
C TYR A 310 -9.59 -1.84 1.36
N GLY A 311 -9.69 -2.83 2.25
CA GLY A 311 -8.55 -3.49 2.87
C GLY A 311 -8.78 -4.97 3.06
N ASN A 312 -7.83 -5.83 2.70
CA ASN A 312 -7.97 -7.29 2.85
C ASN A 312 -6.95 -7.87 3.81
N ARG A 313 -7.44 -8.56 4.84
CA ARG A 313 -6.71 -9.66 5.49
C ARG A 313 -7.07 -10.95 4.74
N PRO A 314 -6.17 -11.51 3.91
CA PRO A 314 -6.45 -12.76 3.20
C PRO A 314 -6.68 -13.92 4.17
N SER A 315 -7.25 -15.00 3.65
CA SER A 315 -7.07 -16.32 4.28
C SER A 315 -5.58 -16.58 4.55
N HIS A 316 -5.29 -17.07 5.75
CA HIS A 316 -3.94 -17.35 6.19
C HIS A 316 -3.30 -18.42 5.28
N ASP A 317 -2.01 -18.21 4.96
CA ASP A 317 -1.19 -18.95 3.99
C ASP A 317 -1.47 -18.69 2.49
N LEU A 318 -2.39 -17.80 2.10
CA LEU A 318 -2.57 -17.42 0.68
C LEU A 318 -1.41 -16.60 0.10
N VAL A 319 -0.68 -15.90 0.97
CA VAL A 319 0.38 -14.96 0.62
C VAL A 319 1.67 -15.41 1.30
N ALA A 320 2.71 -15.70 0.52
CA ALA A 320 4.01 -16.10 1.05
C ALA A 320 4.70 -14.92 1.75
N LEU A 321 5.15 -15.08 2.99
CA LEU A 321 5.75 -13.99 3.77
C LEU A 321 7.27 -14.07 3.87
N ASP A 322 7.94 -14.81 2.98
CA ASP A 322 9.39 -14.98 3.06
C ASP A 322 10.12 -13.63 3.01
N GLY A 323 11.02 -13.43 3.97
CA GLY A 323 11.78 -12.17 4.10
C GLY A 323 11.01 -11.01 4.72
N THR A 324 9.74 -11.19 5.11
CA THR A 324 8.98 -10.22 5.89
C THR A 324 9.35 -10.34 7.37
N MET A 325 9.48 -9.21 8.08
CA MET A 325 9.71 -9.23 9.52
C MET A 325 8.47 -9.81 10.25
N PRO A 326 8.63 -10.88 11.05
CA PRO A 326 7.51 -11.52 11.72
C PRO A 326 7.08 -10.77 12.99
N LEU A 327 5.79 -10.77 13.28
CA LEU A 327 5.24 -10.43 14.60
C LEU A 327 4.77 -11.71 15.29
N SER A 328 3.94 -12.50 14.60
CA SER A 328 3.51 -13.83 15.04
C SER A 328 3.16 -14.66 13.81
N PRO A 329 4.09 -15.47 13.27
CA PRO A 329 3.92 -16.16 11.99
C PRO A 329 2.59 -16.89 11.80
N PRO A 330 2.02 -17.58 12.81
CA PRO A 330 0.80 -18.32 12.55
C PRO A 330 -0.47 -17.42 12.60
N LEU A 331 -0.32 -16.10 12.72
CA LEU A 331 -1.39 -15.09 12.61
C LEU A 331 -1.14 -14.10 11.46
N ASP A 332 0.13 -13.86 11.12
CA ASP A 332 0.61 -12.88 10.15
C ASP A 332 0.10 -13.18 8.73
N THR A 333 -0.35 -12.13 8.04
CA THR A 333 -0.66 -12.14 6.60
C THR A 333 -0.33 -10.78 5.98
N SER A 334 -0.43 -10.67 4.65
CA SER A 334 -0.17 -9.44 3.90
C SER A 334 -1.28 -9.21 2.88
N GLY A 335 -1.57 -7.94 2.59
CA GLY A 335 -2.69 -7.56 1.74
C GLY A 335 -2.64 -6.07 1.38
N PHE A 336 -3.63 -5.63 0.62
CA PHE A 336 -3.66 -4.29 0.05
C PHE A 336 -4.60 -3.38 0.79
N LEU A 337 -4.28 -2.08 0.75
CA LEU A 337 -5.19 -0.99 1.05
C LEU A 337 -5.32 -0.13 -0.22
N THR A 338 -6.54 0.12 -0.66
CA THR A 338 -6.82 0.91 -1.87
C THR A 338 -8.17 1.60 -1.81
N ARG A 339 -8.33 2.62 -2.65
CA ARG A 339 -9.60 3.32 -2.85
C ARG A 339 -10.48 2.62 -3.88
N ASP A 340 -9.91 1.87 -4.81
CA ASP A 340 -10.61 1.29 -5.95
C ASP A 340 -10.91 -0.20 -5.72
N PRO A 341 -12.19 -0.59 -5.56
CA PRO A 341 -12.57 -1.98 -5.30
C PRO A 341 -12.35 -2.93 -6.49
N VAL A 342 -12.32 -2.43 -7.72
CA VAL A 342 -12.09 -3.25 -8.92
C VAL A 342 -10.61 -3.55 -9.04
N LEU A 343 -9.77 -2.51 -8.93
CA LEU A 343 -8.31 -2.68 -8.88
C LEU A 343 -7.90 -3.55 -7.70
N TRP A 344 -8.56 -3.41 -6.56
CA TRP A 344 -8.30 -4.22 -5.37
C TRP A 344 -8.40 -5.73 -5.66
N ALA A 345 -9.46 -6.15 -6.35
CA ALA A 345 -9.67 -7.54 -6.73
C ALA A 345 -8.63 -8.02 -7.78
N GLU A 346 -8.27 -7.16 -8.73
CA GLU A 346 -7.21 -7.45 -9.72
C GLU A 346 -5.84 -7.63 -9.04
N ALA A 347 -5.50 -6.73 -8.11
CA ALA A 347 -4.27 -6.77 -7.36
C ALA A 347 -4.20 -7.99 -6.44
N ALA A 348 -5.29 -8.30 -5.73
CA ALA A 348 -5.37 -9.50 -4.91
C ALA A 348 -5.20 -10.78 -5.75
N LYS A 349 -5.81 -10.85 -6.93
CA LYS A 349 -5.61 -11.98 -7.86
C LYS A 349 -4.15 -12.10 -8.31
N ALA A 350 -3.50 -10.98 -8.61
CA ALA A 350 -2.07 -10.99 -8.96
C ALA A 350 -1.19 -11.45 -7.78
N LEU A 351 -1.54 -11.07 -6.55
CA LEU A 351 -0.81 -11.45 -5.34
C LEU A 351 -1.00 -12.93 -4.97
N TYR A 352 -2.20 -13.47 -5.15
CA TYR A 352 -2.56 -14.83 -4.75
C TYR A 352 -2.26 -15.87 -5.82
N LEU A 353 -1.94 -15.43 -7.05
CA LEU A 353 -1.63 -16.29 -8.19
C LEU A 353 -2.80 -17.27 -8.44
N ASP A 354 -2.48 -18.55 -8.67
CA ASP A 354 -3.46 -19.61 -8.95
C ASP A 354 -4.23 -20.07 -7.69
N ASN A 355 -3.90 -19.55 -6.49
CA ASN A 355 -4.55 -19.93 -5.23
C ASN A 355 -5.91 -19.26 -5.01
N VAL A 356 -6.35 -18.40 -5.95
CA VAL A 356 -7.66 -17.76 -5.87
C VAL A 356 -8.43 -17.85 -7.18
N THR A 357 -9.72 -18.14 -7.06
CA THR A 357 -10.68 -18.02 -8.17
C THR A 357 -11.76 -17.03 -7.78
N ILE A 358 -11.95 -15.99 -8.59
CA ILE A 358 -13.05 -15.03 -8.40
C ILE A 358 -14.35 -15.72 -8.83
N THR A 359 -15.34 -15.77 -7.93
CA THR A 359 -16.63 -16.42 -8.18
C THR A 359 -17.79 -15.47 -7.95
N HIS A 360 -18.89 -15.71 -8.67
CA HIS A 360 -20.10 -14.88 -8.63
C HIS A 360 -21.33 -15.67 -8.14
N SER A 361 -21.10 -16.68 -7.32
CA SER A 361 -22.12 -17.50 -6.67
C SER A 361 -22.09 -17.24 -5.17
N TYR A 362 -23.20 -16.73 -4.61
CA TYR A 362 -23.24 -16.22 -3.24
C TYR A 362 -24.23 -16.96 -2.36
N PRO A 363 -23.93 -17.14 -1.06
CA PRO A 363 -24.87 -17.71 -0.11
C PRO A 363 -26.10 -16.83 0.08
N LYS A 364 -27.19 -17.45 0.56
CA LYS A 364 -28.48 -16.78 0.84
C LYS A 364 -28.68 -16.47 2.33
N HIS A 365 -27.60 -16.47 3.11
CA HIS A 365 -27.61 -16.21 4.54
C HIS A 365 -26.57 -15.15 4.91
N ILE A 366 -27.03 -14.08 5.57
CA ILE A 366 -26.19 -13.01 6.08
C ILE A 366 -26.28 -13.00 7.61
N LYS A 367 -25.13 -13.14 8.27
CA LYS A 367 -24.94 -13.01 9.71
C LYS A 367 -24.51 -11.59 10.02
N LEU A 368 -25.15 -10.94 10.98
CA LEU A 368 -24.84 -9.57 11.39
C LEU A 368 -24.35 -9.57 12.84
N TYR A 369 -23.11 -9.17 13.07
CA TYR A 369 -22.54 -8.99 14.41
C TYR A 369 -22.55 -7.50 14.78
N ASP A 370 -23.16 -7.17 15.91
CA ASP A 370 -23.27 -5.80 16.45
C ASP A 370 -23.83 -4.72 15.51
N PHE A 371 -24.64 -5.10 14.52
CA PHE A 371 -25.35 -4.14 13.68
C PHE A 371 -26.47 -3.41 14.44
N PRO A 372 -26.67 -2.10 14.17
CA PRO A 372 -27.78 -1.35 14.73
C PRO A 372 -29.11 -1.91 14.24
N LYS A 373 -30.14 -1.83 15.09
CA LYS A 373 -31.53 -2.22 14.73
C LYS A 373 -32.37 -1.06 14.22
N LYS A 374 -31.92 0.17 14.48
CA LYS A 374 -32.57 1.43 14.12
C LYS A 374 -31.50 2.52 14.04
N ALA A 375 -31.76 3.56 13.26
CA ALA A 375 -30.87 4.72 13.21
C ALA A 375 -30.96 5.54 14.51
N SER A 376 -29.86 5.59 15.25
CA SER A 376 -29.74 6.26 16.55
C SER A 376 -28.42 7.02 16.75
N GLN A 377 -27.35 6.58 16.09
CA GLN A 377 -26.03 7.17 16.07
C GLN A 377 -25.66 7.58 14.63
N PRO A 378 -24.70 8.50 14.44
CA PRO A 378 -24.15 8.80 13.11
C PRO A 378 -23.78 7.51 12.38
N GLY A 379 -24.15 7.36 11.10
CA GLY A 379 -23.78 6.21 10.29
C GLY A 379 -24.68 4.97 10.42
N ASP A 380 -25.55 4.87 11.43
CA ASP A 380 -26.48 3.74 11.56
C ASP A 380 -27.39 3.61 10.33
N ASP A 381 -27.81 4.73 9.75
CA ASP A 381 -28.62 4.79 8.55
C ASP A 381 -27.90 4.20 7.34
N LEU A 382 -26.61 4.49 7.18
CA LEU A 382 -25.75 3.91 6.15
C LEU A 382 -25.58 2.40 6.35
N LEU A 383 -25.34 1.94 7.57
CA LEU A 383 -25.19 0.52 7.90
C LEU A 383 -26.47 -0.27 7.57
N LEU A 384 -27.63 0.26 7.97
CA LEU A 384 -28.94 -0.35 7.72
C LEU A 384 -29.30 -0.36 6.23
N ASP A 385 -29.06 0.74 5.52
CA ASP A 385 -29.30 0.85 4.08
C ASP A 385 -28.40 -0.10 3.29
N PHE A 386 -27.11 -0.17 3.64
CA PHE A 386 -26.15 -1.07 3.01
C PHE A 386 -26.59 -2.53 3.14
N ILE A 387 -26.86 -3.00 4.36
CA ILE A 387 -27.29 -4.39 4.57
C ILE A 387 -28.63 -4.69 3.88
N THR A 388 -29.56 -3.74 3.86
CA THR A 388 -30.84 -3.90 3.14
C THR A 388 -30.61 -4.09 1.64
N LYS A 389 -29.75 -3.28 1.03
CA LYS A 389 -29.41 -3.38 -0.40
C LYS A 389 -28.68 -4.68 -0.73
N VAL A 390 -27.69 -5.06 0.09
CA VAL A 390 -26.96 -6.33 -0.09
C VAL A 390 -27.89 -7.53 0.07
N ALA A 391 -28.72 -7.57 1.10
CA ALA A 391 -29.69 -8.64 1.31
C ALA A 391 -30.69 -8.75 0.15
N SER A 392 -31.16 -7.61 -0.37
CA SER A 392 -32.03 -7.57 -1.55
C SER A 392 -31.34 -8.07 -2.82
N TYR A 393 -30.10 -7.64 -3.08
CA TYR A 393 -29.31 -8.09 -4.23
C TYR A 393 -29.08 -9.60 -4.19
N LEU A 394 -28.70 -10.11 -3.01
CA LEU A 394 -28.44 -11.52 -2.82
C LEU A 394 -29.72 -12.35 -2.72
N GLY A 395 -30.89 -11.75 -2.48
CA GLY A 395 -32.09 -12.51 -2.09
C GLY A 395 -31.84 -13.33 -0.81
N ALA A 396 -31.06 -12.76 0.12
CA ALA A 396 -30.56 -13.43 1.31
C ALA A 396 -31.36 -13.06 2.56
N LYS A 397 -31.43 -13.98 3.53
CA LYS A 397 -31.99 -13.72 4.85
C LYS A 397 -30.90 -13.20 5.79
N THR A 398 -31.16 -12.07 6.45
CA THR A 398 -30.31 -11.52 7.51
C THR A 398 -30.68 -12.09 8.88
N THR A 399 -29.69 -12.42 9.69
CA THR A 399 -29.86 -12.87 11.08
C THR A 399 -28.79 -12.26 11.97
N ASN A 400 -29.16 -11.79 13.16
CA ASN A 400 -28.18 -11.38 14.15
C ASN A 400 -27.35 -12.59 14.60
N TYR A 401 -26.05 -12.41 14.68
CA TYR A 401 -25.10 -13.42 15.10
C TYR A 401 -24.36 -12.95 16.34
N ASP A 402 -24.50 -13.72 17.41
CA ASP A 402 -23.80 -13.52 18.67
C ASP A 402 -22.82 -14.69 18.83
N ILE A 403 -21.53 -14.37 18.71
CA ILE A 403 -20.45 -15.36 18.77
C ILE A 403 -20.29 -15.97 20.16
N GLU A 404 -20.52 -15.19 21.23
CA GLU A 404 -20.41 -15.64 22.61
C GLU A 404 -21.53 -16.64 22.92
N THR A 405 -22.77 -16.30 22.55
CA THR A 405 -23.91 -17.21 22.69
C THR A 405 -23.71 -18.48 21.85
N SER A 406 -23.16 -18.35 20.63
CA SER A 406 -22.86 -19.51 19.78
C SER A 406 -21.78 -20.40 20.41
N TRP A 407 -20.70 -19.82 20.92
CA TRP A 407 -19.60 -20.52 21.57
C TRP A 407 -20.06 -21.22 22.85
N ASN A 408 -20.75 -20.51 23.75
CA ASN A 408 -21.25 -21.08 24.99
C ASN A 408 -22.09 -22.34 24.74
N ARG A 409 -22.90 -22.32 23.67
CA ARG A 409 -23.76 -23.46 23.29
C ARG A 409 -23.01 -24.64 22.67
N SER A 410 -21.93 -24.44 21.92
CA SER A 410 -21.31 -25.49 21.10
C SER A 410 -19.78 -25.60 21.17
N HIS A 411 -19.14 -24.92 22.12
CA HIS A 411 -17.71 -25.05 22.37
C HIS A 411 -17.36 -26.51 22.73
N PRO A 412 -16.14 -26.98 22.38
CA PRO A 412 -15.67 -28.28 22.82
C PRO A 412 -15.59 -28.36 24.35
N ALA A 413 -15.87 -29.53 24.93
CA ALA A 413 -15.85 -29.74 26.38
C ALA A 413 -14.47 -29.47 27.04
N SER A 414 -13.39 -29.44 26.25
CA SER A 414 -12.04 -29.08 26.69
C SER A 414 -11.80 -27.57 26.80
N ALA A 415 -12.74 -26.74 26.35
CA ALA A 415 -12.62 -25.29 26.32
C ALA A 415 -13.51 -24.62 27.39
N ASN A 416 -13.16 -23.39 27.78
CA ASN A 416 -13.98 -22.60 28.70
C ASN A 416 -15.26 -22.12 27.99
N PRO A 417 -16.46 -22.20 28.61
CA PRO A 417 -17.72 -21.72 28.03
C PRO A 417 -17.77 -20.21 27.74
N SER A 418 -16.94 -19.41 28.40
CA SER A 418 -16.71 -18.01 28.09
C SER A 418 -15.59 -17.90 27.06
N ILE A 419 -15.92 -17.43 25.85
CA ILE A 419 -14.93 -17.27 24.77
C ILE A 419 -13.87 -16.23 25.13
N ASP A 420 -14.27 -15.15 25.82
CA ASP A 420 -13.36 -14.12 26.28
C ASP A 420 -12.38 -14.72 27.29
N ASP A 421 -12.85 -15.41 28.34
CA ASP A 421 -11.95 -16.06 29.30
C ASP A 421 -11.04 -17.12 28.65
N TYR A 422 -11.54 -17.81 27.62
CA TYR A 422 -10.77 -18.83 26.91
C TYR A 422 -9.59 -18.23 26.12
N LEU A 423 -9.83 -17.13 25.40
CA LEU A 423 -8.91 -16.53 24.44
C LEU A 423 -8.23 -15.24 24.92
N ASN A 424 -8.58 -14.73 26.10
CA ASN A 424 -8.11 -13.46 26.66
C ASN A 424 -6.58 -13.29 26.59
N LEU A 425 -5.84 -14.36 26.89
CA LEU A 425 -4.37 -14.35 26.87
C LEU A 425 -3.76 -14.90 25.57
N THR A 426 -4.57 -15.47 24.68
CA THR A 426 -4.07 -16.16 23.49
C THR A 426 -3.36 -15.21 22.54
N TYR A 427 -4.00 -14.11 22.12
CA TYR A 427 -3.36 -13.13 21.25
C TYR A 427 -2.13 -12.45 21.89
N PRO A 428 -2.22 -11.85 23.10
CA PRO A 428 -1.10 -11.09 23.65
C PRO A 428 0.13 -11.98 23.94
N ILE A 429 -0.04 -13.24 24.34
CA ILE A 429 1.10 -14.16 24.54
C ILE A 429 1.74 -14.53 23.20
N LEU A 430 0.94 -14.86 22.18
CA LEU A 430 1.48 -15.28 20.87
C LEU A 430 2.32 -14.17 20.24
N ILE A 431 1.80 -12.94 20.14
CA ILE A 431 2.55 -11.83 19.53
C ILE A 431 3.80 -11.45 20.34
N ALA A 432 3.71 -11.48 21.67
CA ALA A 432 4.82 -11.05 22.51
C ALA A 432 5.96 -12.05 22.46
N LYS A 433 5.67 -13.35 22.69
CA LYS A 433 6.71 -14.37 22.74
C LYS A 433 7.33 -14.65 21.37
N ASN A 434 6.53 -14.75 20.32
CA ASN A 434 7.07 -14.96 18.97
C ASN A 434 7.98 -13.80 18.56
N GLN A 435 7.56 -12.54 18.78
CA GLN A 435 8.39 -11.40 18.42
C GLN A 435 9.65 -11.27 19.30
N VAL A 436 9.58 -11.66 20.58
CA VAL A 436 10.77 -11.72 21.43
C VAL A 436 11.84 -12.61 20.81
N ASP A 437 11.47 -13.79 20.33
CA ASP A 437 12.40 -14.78 19.79
C ASP A 437 12.86 -14.43 18.37
N LEU A 438 11.93 -13.94 17.53
CA LEU A 438 12.18 -13.72 16.11
C LEU A 438 12.75 -12.33 15.79
N VAL A 439 12.55 -11.34 16.66
CA VAL A 439 12.94 -9.95 16.43
C VAL A 439 13.82 -9.42 17.55
N ARG A 440 13.33 -9.38 18.80
CA ARG A 440 14.03 -8.71 19.90
C ARG A 440 15.41 -9.32 20.18
N LYS A 441 15.49 -10.66 20.33
CA LYS A 441 16.74 -11.37 20.63
C LYS A 441 17.79 -11.13 19.54
N PRO A 442 17.54 -11.44 18.24
CA PRO A 442 18.48 -11.13 17.17
C PRO A 442 18.87 -9.66 17.10
N LEU A 443 17.91 -8.76 17.25
CA LEU A 443 18.16 -7.32 17.22
C LEU A 443 19.12 -6.87 18.33
N TYR A 444 18.89 -7.33 19.57
CA TYR A 444 19.74 -6.96 20.70
C TYR A 444 21.14 -7.55 20.58
N ASP A 445 21.27 -8.77 20.07
CA ASP A 445 22.56 -9.42 19.84
C ASP A 445 23.36 -8.68 18.76
N ASP A 446 22.73 -8.38 17.62
CA ASP A 446 23.35 -7.63 16.50
C ASP A 446 23.76 -6.22 16.94
N TYR A 447 22.87 -5.51 17.65
CA TYR A 447 23.15 -4.16 18.13
C TYR A 447 24.27 -4.16 19.19
N ALA A 448 24.25 -5.09 20.14
CA ALA A 448 25.29 -5.21 21.15
C ALA A 448 26.66 -5.49 20.51
N ALA A 449 26.71 -6.34 19.48
CA ALA A 449 27.93 -6.63 18.74
C ALA A 449 28.48 -5.38 18.01
N ALA A 450 27.60 -4.55 17.44
CA ALA A 450 27.97 -3.34 16.72
C ALA A 450 28.27 -2.12 17.62
N HIS A 451 27.70 -2.10 18.84
CA HIS A 451 27.67 -0.91 19.70
C HIS A 451 28.21 -1.14 21.11
N ASP A 452 29.22 -2.02 21.25
CA ASP A 452 29.96 -2.24 22.51
C ASP A 452 29.02 -2.60 23.67
N GLY A 453 28.19 -3.62 23.44
CA GLY A 453 27.29 -4.21 24.43
C GLY A 453 26.04 -3.38 24.78
N ARG A 454 25.81 -2.25 24.10
CA ARG A 454 24.63 -1.41 24.33
C ARG A 454 23.35 -2.08 23.80
N LYS A 455 22.19 -1.52 24.18
CA LYS A 455 20.88 -1.86 23.63
C LYS A 455 20.35 -0.71 22.78
N PRO A 456 19.59 -0.98 21.72
CA PRO A 456 18.94 0.09 20.95
C PRO A 456 17.78 0.71 21.73
N ALA A 457 17.40 1.93 21.32
CA ALA A 457 16.12 2.51 21.70
C ALA A 457 14.96 1.69 21.08
N VAL A 458 13.85 1.59 21.82
CA VAL A 458 12.64 0.84 21.46
C VAL A 458 11.45 1.59 22.04
N ASP A 459 10.39 1.70 21.25
CA ASP A 459 9.18 2.43 21.62
C ASP A 459 8.52 1.78 22.86
N PRO A 460 7.76 2.55 23.65
CA PRO A 460 7.14 2.05 24.87
C PRO A 460 6.20 0.84 24.68
N VAL A 461 5.50 0.73 23.56
CA VAL A 461 4.53 -0.35 23.31
C VAL A 461 5.20 -1.70 23.06
N PRO A 462 6.19 -1.84 22.14
CA PRO A 462 6.95 -3.08 22.02
C PRO A 462 7.63 -3.48 23.33
N LEU A 463 8.19 -2.53 24.08
CA LEU A 463 8.79 -2.80 25.40
C LEU A 463 7.78 -3.40 26.39
N ALA A 464 6.60 -2.80 26.51
CA ALA A 464 5.54 -3.29 27.41
C ALA A 464 5.09 -4.71 27.01
N ARG A 465 4.93 -4.98 25.71
CA ARG A 465 4.52 -6.30 25.20
C ARG A 465 5.59 -7.36 25.38
N TRP A 466 6.85 -7.04 25.09
CA TRP A 466 7.95 -7.98 25.32
C TRP A 466 8.14 -8.27 26.81
N GLY A 467 8.04 -7.25 27.67
CA GLY A 467 8.07 -7.42 29.12
C GLY A 467 6.93 -8.32 29.63
N PHE A 468 5.73 -8.19 29.07
CA PHE A 468 4.62 -9.12 29.32
C PHE A 468 4.96 -10.54 28.83
N GLY A 469 5.52 -10.70 27.63
CA GLY A 469 5.91 -12.01 27.09
C GLY A 469 6.97 -12.73 27.93
N ASP A 470 7.85 -11.98 28.59
CA ASP A 470 8.89 -12.50 29.48
C ASP A 470 8.34 -13.11 30.78
N THR A 471 7.11 -12.76 31.19
CA THR A 471 6.49 -13.34 32.39
C THR A 471 5.95 -14.76 32.17
N PHE A 472 5.99 -15.27 30.93
CA PHE A 472 5.46 -16.59 30.58
C PHE A 472 6.57 -17.55 30.14
N PRO A 473 6.45 -18.86 30.45
CA PRO A 473 7.40 -19.87 29.97
C PRO A 473 7.31 -20.04 28.44
N GLU A 474 8.35 -20.57 27.81
CA GLU A 474 8.37 -20.89 26.36
C GLU A 474 7.22 -21.82 25.95
N SER A 475 6.83 -22.75 26.84
CA SER A 475 5.69 -23.67 26.62
C SER A 475 4.35 -22.96 26.42
N ALA A 476 4.22 -21.69 26.83
CA ALA A 476 2.98 -20.94 26.68
C ALA A 476 2.57 -20.74 25.21
N VAL A 477 3.53 -20.65 24.29
CA VAL A 477 3.24 -20.50 22.85
C VAL A 477 2.50 -21.72 22.30
N ALA A 478 2.96 -22.93 22.64
CA ALA A 478 2.32 -24.17 22.22
C ALA A 478 0.91 -24.31 22.81
N GLU A 479 0.72 -23.92 24.07
CA GLU A 479 -0.60 -23.91 24.72
C GLU A 479 -1.56 -22.94 24.02
N GLN A 480 -1.12 -21.69 23.76
CA GLN A 480 -1.99 -20.70 23.14
C GLN A 480 -2.30 -21.05 21.67
N ASN A 481 -1.35 -21.62 20.93
CA ASN A 481 -1.63 -22.16 19.60
C ASN A 481 -2.66 -23.30 19.66
N THR A 482 -2.63 -24.15 20.69
CA THR A 482 -3.65 -25.20 20.86
C THR A 482 -5.03 -24.60 21.07
N LYS A 483 -5.18 -23.60 21.95
CA LYS A 483 -6.46 -22.91 22.18
C LYS A 483 -6.98 -22.25 20.90
N ARG A 484 -6.09 -21.57 20.18
CA ARG A 484 -6.41 -20.94 18.91
C ARG A 484 -6.90 -21.96 17.88
N THR A 485 -6.23 -23.10 17.73
CA THR A 485 -6.66 -24.16 16.79
C THR A 485 -8.03 -24.71 17.18
N ILE A 486 -8.28 -24.94 18.47
CA ILE A 486 -9.61 -25.37 18.95
C ILE A 486 -10.69 -24.35 18.56
N PHE A 487 -10.42 -23.06 18.74
CA PHE A 487 -11.33 -22.01 18.30
C PHE A 487 -11.51 -21.99 16.77
N ALA A 488 -10.41 -22.12 16.02
CA ALA A 488 -10.44 -22.14 14.56
C ALA A 488 -11.32 -23.28 14.02
N ASP A 489 -11.14 -24.50 14.53
CA ASP A 489 -11.93 -25.67 14.13
C ASP A 489 -13.42 -25.50 14.47
N TRP A 490 -13.70 -24.91 15.64
CA TRP A 490 -15.07 -24.56 16.03
C TRP A 490 -15.69 -23.51 15.09
N PHE A 491 -14.97 -22.43 14.80
CA PHE A 491 -15.50 -21.36 13.95
C PHE A 491 -15.69 -21.83 12.49
N ALA A 492 -14.81 -22.70 11.99
CA ALA A 492 -14.93 -23.32 10.67
C ALA A 492 -16.20 -24.19 10.52
N SER A 493 -16.77 -24.66 11.63
CA SER A 493 -17.93 -25.57 11.63
C SER A 493 -19.23 -24.91 12.13
N HIS A 494 -19.13 -23.87 12.96
CA HIS A 494 -20.29 -23.20 13.59
C HIS A 494 -20.41 -21.71 13.23
N GLY A 495 -19.30 -21.09 12.83
CA GLY A 495 -19.20 -19.69 12.42
C GLY A 495 -19.47 -19.52 10.93
N LEU A 496 -18.54 -19.95 10.08
CA LEU A 496 -18.63 -19.86 8.61
C LEU A 496 -18.04 -21.13 7.99
N SER A 497 -18.91 -21.97 7.43
CA SER A 497 -18.54 -23.28 6.89
C SER A 497 -18.41 -23.24 5.36
N PRO A 498 -17.48 -24.02 4.76
CA PRO A 498 -17.41 -24.14 3.32
C PRO A 498 -18.69 -24.71 2.72
N ASN A 499 -19.07 -24.22 1.54
CA ASN A 499 -20.19 -24.71 0.74
C ASN A 499 -19.74 -24.92 -0.72
N PRO A 500 -20.00 -26.07 -1.35
CA PRO A 500 -19.48 -26.37 -2.69
C PRO A 500 -20.07 -25.49 -3.79
N ASP A 501 -21.28 -24.96 -3.63
CA ASP A 501 -21.99 -24.20 -4.67
C ASP A 501 -21.69 -22.70 -4.59
N THR A 502 -21.44 -22.20 -3.38
CA THR A 502 -21.33 -20.75 -3.07
C THR A 502 -20.04 -20.38 -2.34
N CYS A 503 -19.10 -21.32 -2.26
CA CYS A 503 -17.87 -21.28 -1.46
C CYS A 503 -18.10 -21.28 0.07
N SER A 504 -19.05 -20.49 0.58
CA SER A 504 -19.34 -20.32 2.00
C SER A 504 -20.84 -20.55 2.27
N ASP A 505 -21.21 -21.10 3.43
CA ASP A 505 -22.60 -21.31 3.84
C ASP A 505 -23.36 -20.00 4.13
N GLY A 506 -22.60 -18.96 4.49
CA GLY A 506 -23.09 -17.61 4.76
C GLY A 506 -21.99 -16.57 4.61
N ILE A 507 -22.39 -15.32 4.80
CA ILE A 507 -21.49 -14.17 4.91
C ILE A 507 -21.72 -13.57 6.29
N LEU A 508 -20.66 -13.17 7.00
CA LEU A 508 -20.76 -12.40 8.24
C LEU A 508 -20.33 -10.97 7.96
N PHE A 509 -21.17 -10.01 8.35
CA PHE A 509 -20.78 -8.61 8.44
C PHE A 509 -20.66 -8.19 9.90
N TYR A 510 -19.68 -7.33 10.20
CA TYR A 510 -19.61 -6.54 11.43
C TYR A 510 -19.30 -5.07 11.11
N VAL A 511 -19.58 -4.19 12.06
CA VAL A 511 -19.28 -2.75 11.92
C VAL A 511 -17.78 -2.54 12.15
N GLY A 512 -17.10 -1.95 11.17
CA GLY A 512 -15.67 -1.63 11.28
C GLY A 512 -15.46 -0.28 11.95
N SER A 513 -15.88 0.79 11.27
CA SER A 513 -15.90 2.17 11.81
C SER A 513 -17.27 2.79 11.61
N GLN A 514 -17.73 3.54 12.61
CA GLN A 514 -19.00 4.23 12.59
C GLN A 514 -18.83 5.75 12.76
N ALA A 515 -17.88 6.34 12.02
CA ALA A 515 -17.46 7.72 12.19
C ALA A 515 -16.97 8.04 13.61
N ASP A 516 -16.31 7.05 14.22
CA ASP A 516 -15.74 7.16 15.56
C ASP A 516 -14.55 8.13 15.56
N VAL A 517 -14.54 9.02 16.56
CA VAL A 517 -13.51 10.05 16.69
C VAL A 517 -12.37 9.51 17.55
N ASN A 518 -11.16 9.56 17.01
CA ASN A 518 -9.94 9.25 17.75
C ASN A 518 -8.86 10.27 17.35
N TYR A 519 -8.60 11.26 18.19
CA TYR A 519 -7.67 12.33 17.86
C TYR A 519 -6.23 11.93 18.18
N ARG A 520 -5.33 12.13 17.20
CA ARG A 520 -3.90 11.84 17.35
C ARG A 520 -3.16 12.66 18.42
N ASN A 521 -3.78 13.73 18.93
CA ASN A 521 -3.19 14.61 19.95
C ASN A 521 -3.63 14.26 21.37
N GLN A 522 -4.30 13.12 21.58
CA GLN A 522 -4.76 12.65 22.88
C GLN A 522 -3.95 11.42 23.31
N TYR A 523 -3.52 11.42 24.57
CA TYR A 523 -2.93 10.24 25.21
C TYR A 523 -4.05 9.52 25.97
N ILE A 524 -4.46 8.34 25.50
CA ILE A 524 -5.61 7.64 26.07
C ILE A 524 -5.19 6.79 27.27
N SER A 525 -4.12 6.00 27.14
CA SER A 525 -3.65 5.12 28.21
C SER A 525 -2.15 4.81 28.09
N ALA A 526 -1.56 4.32 29.17
CA ALA A 526 -0.20 3.81 29.14
C ALA A 526 -0.13 2.53 28.28
N PRO A 527 1.01 2.27 27.61
CA PRO A 527 1.24 1.04 26.86
C PRO A 527 0.95 -0.23 27.68
N VAL A 528 0.12 -1.12 27.13
CA VAL A 528 -0.25 -2.42 27.74
C VAL A 528 -0.28 -3.54 26.71
N ALA A 529 -0.26 -4.78 27.18
CA ALA A 529 -0.54 -5.94 26.34
C ALA A 529 -2.02 -5.94 25.91
N PRO A 530 -2.33 -6.32 24.66
CA PRO A 530 -3.70 -6.28 24.12
C PRO A 530 -4.50 -7.53 24.53
N TYR A 531 -5.09 -7.47 25.73
CA TYR A 531 -5.96 -8.51 26.30
C TYR A 531 -7.32 -8.61 25.61
N GLY A 532 -8.03 -9.71 25.88
CA GLY A 532 -9.45 -9.90 25.53
C GLY A 532 -9.71 -10.46 24.13
N PHE A 533 -10.97 -10.76 23.89
CA PHE A 533 -11.50 -11.20 22.60
C PHE A 533 -12.43 -10.15 21.99
N SER A 534 -12.36 -10.00 20.67
CA SER A 534 -13.25 -9.16 19.87
C SER A 534 -13.51 -9.82 18.52
N ILE A 535 -14.53 -9.36 17.78
CA ILE A 535 -14.82 -9.90 16.44
C ILE A 535 -13.63 -9.77 15.48
N SER A 536 -12.84 -8.71 15.58
CA SER A 536 -11.63 -8.52 14.78
C SER A 536 -10.51 -9.54 15.08
N ARG A 537 -10.61 -10.32 16.16
CA ARG A 537 -9.71 -11.46 16.48
C ARG A 537 -10.13 -12.77 15.86
N VAL A 538 -11.36 -12.89 15.36
CA VAL A 538 -11.85 -14.13 14.73
C VAL A 538 -10.95 -14.53 13.57
N SER A 539 -10.75 -13.62 12.63
CA SER A 539 -9.97 -13.87 11.43
C SER A 539 -8.50 -14.20 11.73
N PRO A 540 -7.76 -13.45 12.59
CA PRO A 540 -6.45 -13.85 13.10
C PRO A 540 -6.36 -15.27 13.67
N PHE A 541 -7.35 -15.70 14.45
CA PHE A 541 -7.30 -17.02 15.08
C PHE A 541 -7.74 -18.16 14.16
N TRP A 542 -8.77 -17.93 13.35
CA TRP A 542 -9.36 -18.94 12.48
C TRP A 542 -8.67 -19.05 11.11
N GLY A 543 -8.08 -17.96 10.63
CA GLY A 543 -7.32 -17.92 9.39
C GLY A 543 -8.15 -17.80 8.12
N GLY A 544 -9.44 -17.44 8.20
CA GLY A 544 -10.24 -17.08 7.01
C GLY A 544 -10.11 -15.60 6.61
N PRO A 545 -10.76 -15.18 5.52
CA PRO A 545 -10.69 -13.82 5.01
C PRO A 545 -11.50 -12.83 5.84
N ASP A 546 -11.02 -11.60 5.92
CA ASP A 546 -11.69 -10.48 6.60
C ASP A 546 -11.35 -9.17 5.90
N LEU A 547 -12.37 -8.57 5.28
CA LEU A 547 -12.23 -7.54 4.26
C LEU A 547 -13.03 -6.29 4.64
N VAL A 548 -12.41 -5.12 4.59
CA VAL A 548 -13.06 -3.82 4.88
C VAL A 548 -13.72 -3.26 3.63
N LEU A 549 -14.95 -2.79 3.76
CA LEU A 549 -15.74 -2.13 2.74
C LEU A 549 -16.17 -0.73 3.23
N PRO A 550 -15.69 0.37 2.62
CA PRO A 550 -16.23 1.69 2.88
C PRO A 550 -17.61 1.85 2.24
N ILE A 551 -18.59 2.26 3.04
CA ILE A 551 -20.00 2.37 2.62
C ILE A 551 -20.51 3.82 2.63
N GLY A 552 -19.73 4.76 3.16
CA GLY A 552 -20.07 6.17 3.16
C GLY A 552 -19.28 6.94 4.21
N GLN A 553 -19.86 8.05 4.64
CA GLN A 553 -19.32 8.88 5.72
C GLN A 553 -20.47 9.45 6.54
N ALA A 554 -20.26 9.59 7.84
CA ALA A 554 -21.20 10.21 8.74
C ALA A 554 -20.56 11.42 9.42
N SER A 555 -21.42 12.39 9.78
CA SER A 555 -20.93 13.64 10.31
C SER A 555 -20.65 13.57 11.81
N TYR A 556 -19.61 14.26 12.23
CA TYR A 556 -19.30 14.54 13.62
C TYR A 556 -19.00 16.04 13.78
N HIS A 557 -18.94 16.51 15.02
CA HIS A 557 -18.45 17.85 15.32
C HIS A 557 -16.99 17.77 15.75
N SER A 558 -16.09 18.33 14.93
CA SER A 558 -14.66 18.36 15.27
C SER A 558 -14.40 19.30 16.44
N THR A 559 -13.56 18.87 17.38
CA THR A 559 -13.04 19.71 18.46
C THR A 559 -11.79 20.48 18.04
N ILE A 560 -11.24 20.18 16.86
CA ILE A 560 -10.07 20.85 16.27
C ILE A 560 -10.52 22.01 15.39
N THR A 561 -11.42 21.78 14.43
CA THR A 561 -11.93 22.83 13.54
C THR A 561 -13.08 23.61 14.14
N HIS A 562 -13.74 23.05 15.16
CA HIS A 562 -15.02 23.55 15.67
C HIS A 562 -16.14 23.60 14.60
N HIS A 563 -16.03 22.76 13.56
CA HIS A 563 -17.02 22.64 12.50
C HIS A 563 -17.57 21.21 12.40
N LYS A 564 -18.64 21.08 11.61
CA LYS A 564 -19.18 19.79 11.19
C LYS A 564 -18.27 19.21 10.12
N GLU A 565 -17.67 18.07 10.44
CA GLU A 565 -16.78 17.31 9.56
C GLU A 565 -17.38 15.90 9.33
N PHE A 566 -16.78 15.09 8.47
CA PHE A 566 -17.23 13.71 8.25
C PHE A 566 -16.10 12.70 8.36
N LEU A 567 -16.41 11.55 8.95
CA LEU A 567 -15.53 10.40 9.02
C LEU A 567 -16.13 9.22 8.27
N PRO A 568 -15.28 8.31 7.77
CA PRO A 568 -15.73 7.11 7.08
C PRO A 568 -16.69 6.27 7.95
N VAL A 569 -17.63 5.63 7.27
CA VAL A 569 -18.39 4.49 7.82
C VAL A 569 -18.02 3.27 7.00
N THR A 570 -17.56 2.23 7.68
CA THR A 570 -17.08 1.00 7.05
C THR A 570 -17.71 -0.23 7.69
N VAL A 571 -17.81 -1.28 6.90
CA VAL A 571 -18.22 -2.61 7.37
C VAL A 571 -17.17 -3.61 6.96
N ASP A 572 -17.00 -4.63 7.76
CA ASP A 572 -16.12 -5.73 7.46
C ASP A 572 -16.92 -6.95 7.07
N ILE A 573 -16.40 -7.72 6.11
CA ILE A 573 -17.02 -8.91 5.56
C ILE A 573 -16.12 -10.13 5.74
N MET A 574 -16.67 -11.20 6.30
CA MET A 574 -16.04 -12.51 6.40
C MET A 574 -16.86 -13.56 5.65
N ALA A 575 -16.16 -14.51 5.05
CA ALA A 575 -16.70 -15.74 4.44
C ALA A 575 -15.83 -16.92 4.87
N ALA A 576 -16.25 -18.17 4.60
CA ALA A 576 -15.45 -19.37 4.88
C ALA A 576 -13.99 -19.25 4.43
N ARG A 577 -13.05 -19.86 5.17
CA ARG A 577 -11.62 -19.86 4.83
C ARG A 577 -11.41 -20.36 3.40
N GLY A 578 -10.65 -19.61 2.60
CA GLY A 578 -10.43 -19.85 1.16
C GLY A 578 -11.45 -19.19 0.23
N CYS A 579 -12.45 -18.49 0.76
CA CYS A 579 -13.49 -17.83 -0.05
C CYS A 579 -13.23 -16.34 -0.34
N ASP A 580 -11.98 -15.90 -0.25
CA ASP A 580 -11.52 -14.56 -0.61
C ASP A 580 -12.06 -14.13 -1.99
N GLY A 581 -11.93 -15.02 -2.98
CA GLY A 581 -12.38 -14.77 -4.35
C GLY A 581 -13.89 -14.58 -4.50
N MET A 582 -14.70 -15.18 -3.62
CA MET A 582 -16.15 -14.97 -3.58
C MET A 582 -16.48 -13.56 -3.06
N ILE A 583 -15.76 -13.09 -2.04
CA ILE A 583 -15.92 -11.73 -1.52
C ILE A 583 -15.54 -10.69 -2.59
N PHE A 584 -14.40 -10.86 -3.27
CA PHE A 584 -14.01 -9.96 -4.36
C PHE A 584 -15.03 -9.94 -5.50
N GLY A 585 -15.54 -11.10 -5.90
CA GLY A 585 -16.60 -11.18 -6.91
C GLY A 585 -17.87 -10.46 -6.45
N LEU A 586 -18.28 -10.61 -5.19
CA LEU A 586 -19.42 -9.89 -4.62
C LEU A 586 -19.20 -8.39 -4.66
N VAL A 587 -18.02 -7.90 -4.25
CA VAL A 587 -17.68 -6.49 -4.26
C VAL A 587 -17.77 -5.91 -5.68
N GLN A 588 -17.20 -6.59 -6.68
CA GLN A 588 -17.31 -6.17 -8.08
C GLN A 588 -18.77 -6.04 -8.55
N ASP A 589 -19.62 -6.97 -8.14
CA ASP A 589 -21.04 -6.92 -8.50
C ASP A 589 -21.82 -5.85 -7.74
N LEU A 590 -21.52 -5.62 -6.47
CA LEU A 590 -22.09 -4.52 -5.69
C LEU A 590 -21.69 -3.14 -6.26
N VAL A 591 -20.48 -3.02 -6.83
CA VAL A 591 -20.05 -1.82 -7.57
C VAL A 591 -20.87 -1.64 -8.84
N LYS A 592 -21.11 -2.70 -9.62
CA LYS A 592 -21.98 -2.64 -10.81
C LYS A 592 -23.42 -2.22 -10.47
N GLN A 593 -23.91 -2.61 -9.29
CA GLN A 593 -25.22 -2.20 -8.79
C GLN A 593 -25.23 -0.79 -8.17
N GLY A 594 -24.08 -0.12 -8.05
CA GLY A 594 -23.94 1.19 -7.42
C GLY A 594 -24.14 1.18 -5.90
N ILE A 595 -24.09 0.00 -5.26
CA ILE A 595 -24.18 -0.17 -3.80
C ILE A 595 -22.83 0.20 -3.16
N LEU A 596 -21.72 -0.22 -3.78
CA LEU A 596 -20.36 0.17 -3.42
C LEU A 596 -19.77 1.10 -4.49
N LYS A 597 -18.80 1.94 -4.09
CA LYS A 597 -18.18 2.95 -4.97
C LYS A 597 -16.72 3.14 -4.60
N THR A 598 -15.91 3.53 -5.58
CA THR A 598 -14.53 3.98 -5.36
C THR A 598 -14.48 5.09 -4.31
N SER A 599 -13.58 4.94 -3.34
CA SER A 599 -13.29 5.98 -2.34
C SER A 599 -12.53 7.13 -3.00
N VAL A 600 -12.70 8.35 -2.49
CA VAL A 600 -12.00 9.53 -3.02
C VAL A 600 -10.77 9.82 -2.17
N ALA A 601 -9.71 10.36 -2.76
CA ALA A 601 -8.54 10.82 -2.02
C ALA A 601 -8.82 12.13 -1.28
N GLY A 602 -8.21 12.34 -0.12
CA GLY A 602 -8.27 13.58 0.65
C GLY A 602 -9.33 13.62 1.74
N ASN A 603 -9.82 14.82 2.06
CA ASN A 603 -10.67 15.08 3.21
C ASN A 603 -12.17 14.93 2.90
N SER A 604 -12.99 15.07 3.94
CA SER A 604 -14.43 15.02 3.79
C SER A 604 -15.02 16.24 3.08
N ASN A 605 -16.12 16.04 2.34
CA ASN A 605 -16.81 17.01 1.48
C ASN A 605 -17.45 18.21 2.21
N ALA A 606 -17.06 18.54 3.46
CA ALA A 606 -17.47 19.81 4.07
C ALA A 606 -16.90 20.95 3.21
N GLY A 607 -17.76 21.85 2.73
CA GLY A 607 -17.45 22.90 1.74
C GLY A 607 -16.51 24.01 2.23
N GLY A 608 -15.34 23.65 2.74
CA GLY A 608 -14.29 24.52 3.24
C GLY A 608 -12.91 23.93 2.95
N GLY A 609 -12.72 23.41 1.73
CA GLY A 609 -11.56 22.62 1.24
C GLY A 609 -10.17 23.25 1.32
N GLU A 610 -9.93 24.13 2.29
CA GLU A 610 -8.66 24.81 2.56
C GLU A 610 -8.29 24.87 4.06
N VAL A 611 -9.11 24.39 4.99
CA VAL A 611 -8.91 24.73 6.42
C VAL A 611 -7.88 23.86 7.15
N LEU A 612 -7.62 22.59 6.78
CA LEU A 612 -6.59 21.77 7.44
C LEU A 612 -5.85 20.81 6.47
N PHE A 613 -4.53 20.73 6.65
CA PHE A 613 -3.56 19.88 5.93
C PHE A 613 -3.56 19.96 4.39
N LYS A 614 -3.55 21.19 3.85
CA LYS A 614 -2.90 21.47 2.56
C LYS A 614 -1.58 22.20 2.84
N ARG A 615 -0.43 21.53 2.66
CA ARG A 615 0.77 22.24 2.18
C ARG A 615 0.85 22.06 0.66
N ALA A 616 -0.19 22.46 -0.06
CA ALA A 616 -0.06 22.71 -1.48
C ALA A 616 0.52 24.12 -1.64
N SER A 617 1.84 24.21 -1.84
CA SER A 617 2.32 25.26 -2.73
C SER A 617 1.99 24.81 -4.14
N GLN A 618 1.36 25.71 -4.90
CA GLN A 618 1.08 25.57 -6.33
C GLN A 618 2.31 25.13 -7.12
#